data_AF-A0A7C5SGS3-F1
#
_entry.id   AF-A0A7C5SGS3-F1
#
_cell.length_a   1.000
_cell.length_b   1.000
_cell.length_c   1.000
_cell.angle_alpha   90.00
_cell.angle_beta   90.00
_cell.angle_gamma   90.00
#
_symmetry.space_group_name_H-M   'P 1'
#
loop_
_entity.id
_entity.type
_entity.pdbx_description
1 polymer ?
#
loop_
_entity_poly.entity_id
_entity_poly.type
_entity_poly.pdbx_seq_one_letter_code
_entity_poly.pdbx_strand_id
1 'polypeptide(L)'
;MFDTAKLLTDVFDPQPGERAVVMVDLPTSAVPDNPQWQQRRAMAAEWRGVLEQLGRQRGFEVLPLLTFPATGGNNADLPARGTLDGQNVELLTTLL
;
A
#
# COMPACT_ATOMS: atom_id res chain seq x y z
N MET A 1 -6.35 -18.98 -10.65
CA MET A 1 -5.55 -17.74 -10.77
C MET A 1 -6.19 -16.70 -9.86
N PHE A 2 -5.41 -15.95 -9.10
CA PHE A 2 -5.93 -14.91 -8.21
C PHE A 2 -6.34 -13.70 -9.05
N ASP A 3 -7.56 -13.18 -8.84
CA ASP A 3 -8.06 -11.99 -9.52
C ASP A 3 -8.12 -10.83 -8.52
N THR A 4 -7.12 -9.96 -8.63
CA THR A 4 -6.96 -8.80 -7.76
C THR A 4 -8.14 -7.83 -7.88
N ALA A 5 -8.67 -7.60 -9.09
CA ALA A 5 -9.77 -6.67 -9.29
C ALA A 5 -11.07 -7.20 -8.66
N LYS A 6 -11.31 -8.51 -8.79
CA LYS A 6 -12.43 -9.18 -8.12
C LYS A 6 -12.31 -9.11 -6.60
N LEU A 7 -11.13 -9.40 -6.02
CA LEU A 7 -10.93 -9.26 -4.57
C LEU A 7 -11.23 -7.85 -4.09
N LEU A 8 -10.66 -6.85 -4.77
CA LEU A 8 -10.82 -5.44 -4.40
C LEU A 8 -12.29 -5.00 -4.48
N THR A 9 -13.03 -5.50 -5.46
CA THR A 9 -14.45 -5.19 -5.63
C THR A 9 -15.32 -5.92 -4.61
N ASP A 10 -15.12 -7.23 -4.43
CA ASP A 10 -16.04 -8.07 -3.65
C ASP A 10 -15.82 -7.95 -2.13
N VAL A 11 -14.58 -7.67 -1.68
CA VAL A 11 -14.22 -7.64 -0.26
C VAL A 11 -14.14 -6.23 0.30
N PHE A 12 -13.51 -5.32 -0.44
CA PHE A 12 -13.31 -3.94 0.02
C PHE A 12 -14.41 -3.00 -0.47
N ASP A 13 -14.94 -3.26 -1.67
CA ASP A 13 -15.99 -2.49 -2.32
C ASP A 13 -15.86 -0.96 -2.16
N PRO A 14 -14.76 -0.32 -2.62
CA PRO A 14 -14.57 1.11 -2.42
C PRO A 14 -15.67 1.94 -3.08
N GLN A 15 -16.15 2.95 -2.36
CA GLN A 15 -17.27 3.80 -2.77
C GLN A 15 -16.80 5.13 -3.37
N PRO A 16 -17.62 5.78 -4.21
CA PRO A 16 -17.30 7.08 -4.76
C PRO A 16 -17.00 8.12 -3.67
N GLY A 17 -15.94 8.90 -3.84
CA GLY A 17 -15.47 9.90 -2.87
C GLY A 17 -14.55 9.37 -1.78
N GLU A 18 -14.35 8.06 -1.67
CA GLU A 18 -13.38 7.47 -0.75
C GLU A 18 -11.93 7.62 -1.25
N ARG A 19 -10.99 7.31 -0.36
CA ARG A 19 -9.56 7.28 -0.64
C ARG A 19 -9.00 5.91 -0.29
N ALA A 20 -8.19 5.36 -1.17
CA ALA A 20 -7.48 4.10 -0.95
C ALA A 20 -5.96 4.32 -1.06
N VAL A 21 -5.21 3.59 -0.25
CA VAL A 21 -3.75 3.59 -0.29
C VAL A 21 -3.25 2.16 -0.11
N VAL A 22 -2.26 1.78 -0.91
CA VAL A 22 -1.48 0.56 -0.68
C VAL A 22 -0.21 0.96 0.03
N MET A 23 0.12 0.25 1.09
CA MET A 23 1.31 0.47 1.89
C MET A 23 2.21 -0.76 1.83
N VAL A 24 3.53 -0.57 1.81
CA VAL A 24 4.49 -1.67 1.90
C VAL A 24 5.75 -1.25 2.66
N ASP A 25 6.29 -2.16 3.45
CA ASP A 25 7.53 -1.95 4.17
C ASP A 25 8.77 -2.13 3.26
N LEU A 26 9.83 -1.40 3.60
CA LEU A 26 11.13 -1.47 2.95
C LEU A 26 12.15 -2.13 3.88
N PRO A 27 13.05 -2.95 3.32
CA PRO A 27 14.07 -3.63 4.09
C PRO A 27 14.99 -2.64 4.80
N THR A 28 15.46 -3.03 5.98
CA THR A 28 16.42 -2.27 6.80
C THR A 28 17.64 -3.15 7.07
N SER A 29 18.67 -2.62 7.72
CA SER A 29 19.81 -3.44 8.16
C SER A 29 19.41 -4.54 9.14
N ALA A 30 18.40 -4.29 9.98
CA ALA A 30 17.85 -5.28 10.91
C ALA A 30 16.91 -6.28 10.24
N VAL A 31 16.30 -5.89 9.12
CA VAL A 31 15.37 -6.72 8.33
C VAL A 31 15.83 -6.73 6.88
N PRO A 32 16.82 -7.57 6.54
CA PRO A 32 17.43 -7.56 5.22
C PRO A 32 16.47 -8.06 4.14
N ASP A 33 16.67 -7.56 2.92
CA ASP A 33 15.87 -7.94 1.78
C ASP A 33 16.08 -9.42 1.39
N ASN A 34 15.06 -10.02 0.79
CA ASN A 34 15.10 -11.37 0.26
C ASN A 34 14.09 -11.54 -0.90
N PRO A 35 14.13 -12.65 -1.66
CA PRO A 35 13.23 -12.83 -2.80
C PRO A 35 11.73 -12.76 -2.45
N GLN A 36 11.32 -13.24 -1.27
CA GLN A 36 9.91 -13.16 -0.85
C GLN A 36 9.49 -11.72 -0.57
N TRP A 37 10.38 -10.92 0.01
CA TRP A 37 10.17 -9.50 0.23
C TRP A 37 10.07 -8.71 -1.07
N GLN A 38 10.92 -9.01 -2.05
CA GLN A 38 10.83 -8.42 -3.39
C GLN A 38 9.50 -8.73 -4.05
N GLN A 39 9.01 -9.98 -3.94
CA GLN A 39 7.70 -10.38 -4.44
C GLN A 39 6.57 -9.59 -3.77
N ARG A 40 6.61 -9.39 -2.44
CA ARG A 40 5.60 -8.58 -1.73
C ARG A 40 5.56 -7.14 -2.24
N ARG A 41 6.71 -6.51 -2.47
CA ARG A 41 6.77 -5.15 -3.03
C ARG A 41 6.26 -5.07 -4.47
N ALA A 42 6.57 -6.08 -5.28
CA ALA A 42 6.02 -6.18 -6.63
C ALA A 42 4.49 -6.33 -6.62
N MET A 43 3.96 -7.19 -5.74
CA MET A 43 2.52 -7.35 -5.55
C MET A 43 1.85 -6.05 -5.08
N ALA A 44 2.46 -5.31 -4.15
CA ALA A 44 1.92 -4.03 -3.68
C ALA A 44 1.80 -3.00 -4.82
N ALA A 45 2.82 -2.92 -5.68
CA ALA A 45 2.80 -2.05 -6.85
C ALA A 45 1.71 -2.48 -7.86
N GLU A 46 1.56 -3.78 -8.11
CA GLU A 46 0.49 -4.34 -8.96
C GLU A 46 -0.89 -3.99 -8.41
N TRP A 47 -1.13 -4.22 -7.12
CA TRP A 47 -2.42 -3.96 -6.47
C TRP A 47 -2.78 -2.49 -6.51
N ARG A 48 -1.82 -1.58 -6.30
CA ARG A 48 -2.05 -0.14 -6.45
C ARG A 48 -2.44 0.21 -7.88
N GLY A 49 -1.82 -0.41 -8.88
CA GLY A 49 -2.16 -0.22 -10.29
C GLY A 49 -3.58 -0.67 -10.63
N VAL A 50 -4.02 -1.81 -10.09
CA VAL A 50 -5.40 -2.31 -10.25
C VAL A 50 -6.39 -1.38 -9.55
N LEU A 51 -6.09 -0.98 -8.30
CA LEU A 51 -6.91 -0.02 -7.56
C LEU A 51 -7.07 1.30 -8.32
N GLU A 52 -5.99 1.84 -8.89
CA GLU A 52 -6.06 3.10 -9.65
C GLU A 52 -7.01 3.00 -10.84
N GLN A 53 -6.96 1.89 -11.59
CA GLN A 53 -7.88 1.67 -12.70
C GLN A 53 -9.33 1.58 -12.21
N LEU A 54 -9.57 0.86 -11.10
CA LEU A 54 -10.89 0.76 -10.48
C LEU A 54 -11.38 2.11 -9.95
N GLY A 55 -10.49 2.91 -9.35
CA GLY A 55 -10.79 4.26 -8.83
C GLY A 55 -11.25 5.20 -9.93
N ARG A 56 -10.61 5.17 -11.11
CA ARG A 56 -11.06 5.92 -12.29
C ARG A 56 -12.44 5.51 -12.78
N GLN A 57 -12.81 4.24 -12.62
CA GLN A 57 -14.11 3.71 -13.05
C GLN A 57 -15.23 3.97 -12.03
N ARG A 58 -14.91 3.92 -10.74
CA ARG A 58 -15.88 3.97 -9.63
C ARG A 58 -15.91 5.30 -8.86
N GLY A 59 -14.97 6.21 -9.12
CA GLY A 59 -14.97 7.56 -8.56
C GLY A 59 -14.34 7.69 -7.18
N PHE A 60 -13.32 6.89 -6.85
CA PHE A 60 -12.52 7.04 -5.62
C PHE A 60 -11.05 7.37 -5.93
N GLU A 61 -10.38 8.02 -5.00
CA GLU A 61 -8.97 8.39 -5.12
C GLU A 61 -8.06 7.23 -4.72
N VAL A 62 -6.98 7.01 -5.49
CA VAL A 62 -5.94 6.06 -5.11
C VAL A 62 -4.61 6.79 -4.97
N LEU A 63 -4.12 6.86 -3.74
CA LEU A 63 -2.86 7.53 -3.43
C LEU A 63 -1.68 6.79 -4.07
N PRO A 64 -0.53 7.47 -4.23
CA PRO A 64 0.74 6.82 -4.55
C PRO A 64 1.05 5.66 -3.59
N LEU A 65 1.94 4.75 -4.01
CA LEU A 65 2.40 3.68 -3.12
C LEU A 65 3.11 4.29 -1.91
N LEU A 66 2.59 4.00 -0.71
CA LEU A 66 3.17 4.46 0.54
C LEU A 66 4.20 3.45 1.01
N THR A 67 5.41 3.91 1.29
CA THR A 67 6.49 3.06 1.79
C THR A 67 6.96 3.50 3.18
N PHE A 68 7.40 2.57 4.01
CA PHE A 68 7.92 2.87 5.35
C PHE A 68 9.00 1.85 5.74
N PRO A 69 9.92 2.18 6.66
CA PRO A 69 10.94 1.22 7.07
C PRO A 69 10.33 0.05 7.85
N ALA A 70 10.77 -1.17 7.54
CA ALA A 70 10.36 -2.37 8.25
C ALA A 70 10.64 -2.27 9.76
N THR A 71 9.63 -2.58 10.57
CA THR A 71 9.69 -2.51 12.04
C THR A 71 10.39 -3.72 12.65
N GLY A 72 10.51 -4.83 11.91
CA GLY A 72 11.09 -6.08 12.36
C GLY A 72 10.20 -6.91 13.30
N GLY A 73 8.94 -6.48 13.52
CA GLY A 73 8.00 -7.16 14.41
C GLY A 73 6.62 -7.36 13.76
N ASN A 74 6.03 -8.53 14.01
CA ASN A 74 4.63 -8.78 13.65
C ASN A 74 3.71 -7.91 14.53
N ASN A 75 2.74 -7.23 13.92
CA ASN A 75 1.80 -6.31 14.61
C ASN A 75 2.50 -5.21 15.43
N ALA A 76 3.74 -4.85 15.08
CA ALA A 76 4.40 -3.70 15.68
C ALA A 76 3.74 -2.41 15.21
N ASP A 77 3.86 -1.35 16.01
CA ASP A 77 3.36 -0.03 15.68
C ASP A 77 3.94 0.47 14.35
N LEU A 78 3.09 1.13 13.56
CA LEU A 78 3.56 1.81 12.36
C LEU A 78 4.59 2.90 12.75
N PRO A 79 5.66 3.08 11.97
CA PRO A 79 6.56 4.21 12.16
C PRO A 79 5.80 5.54 12.07
N ALA A 80 6.31 6.59 12.72
CA ALA A 80 5.71 7.92 12.61
C ALA A 80 5.72 8.43 11.15
N ARG A 81 6.77 8.06 10.39
CA ARG A 81 7.03 8.57 9.04
C ARG A 81 7.14 7.48 7.99
N GLY A 82 6.72 7.83 6.78
CA GLY A 82 7.00 7.09 5.57
C GLY A 82 7.17 8.02 4.38
N THR A 83 7.15 7.42 3.19
CA THR A 83 7.33 8.12 1.93
C THR A 83 6.14 7.89 1.03
N LEU A 84 5.55 8.97 0.52
CA LEU A 84 4.49 8.98 -0.48
C LEU A 84 4.97 9.81 -1.67
N ASP A 85 5.09 9.20 -2.84
CA ASP A 85 5.60 9.87 -4.06
C ASP A 85 6.95 10.59 -3.87
N GLY A 86 7.86 9.94 -3.15
CA GLY A 86 9.18 10.50 -2.81
C GLY A 86 9.17 11.58 -1.73
N GLN A 87 8.00 11.98 -1.22
CA GLN A 87 7.86 12.96 -0.13
C GLN A 87 7.78 12.26 1.21
N ASN A 88 8.48 12.79 2.22
CA ASN A 88 8.32 12.34 3.60
C ASN A 88 6.96 12.80 4.14
N VAL A 89 6.18 11.86 4.68
CA VAL A 89 4.86 12.10 5.25
C VAL A 89 4.76 11.53 6.66
N GLU A 90 3.96 12.16 7.51
CA GLU A 90 3.52 11.58 8.79
C GLU A 90 2.41 10.56 8.51
N LEU A 91 2.60 9.30 8.92
CA LEU A 91 1.74 8.20 8.48
C LEU A 91 0.32 8.33 9.01
N LEU A 92 0.15 8.57 10.32
CA LEU A 92 -1.18 8.64 10.92
C LEU A 92 -2.03 9.75 10.30
N THR A 93 -1.46 10.92 10.04
CA THR A 93 -2.17 12.03 9.39
C THR A 93 -2.49 11.75 7.92
N THR A 94 -1.70 10.91 7.25
CA THR A 94 -1.93 10.55 5.84
C THR A 94 -3.07 9.54 5.68
N LEU A 95 -3.29 8.70 6.71
CA LEU A 95 -4.25 7.60 6.71
C LEU A 95 -5.64 7.97 7.28
N LEU A 96 -5.79 9.16 7.85
CA LEU A 96 -7.03 9.70 8.42
C LEU A 96 -7.62 10.78 7.51
#